data_AF-A0A9E6W0X5-F1
#
_entry.id   AF-A0A9E6W0X5-F1
#
_cell.length_a   1.000
_cell.length_b   1.000
_cell.length_c   1.000
_cell.angle_alpha   90.00
_cell.angle_beta   90.00
_cell.angle_gamma   90.00
#
_symmetry.space_group_name_H-M   'P 1'
#
loop_
_entity.id
_entity.type
_entity.pdbx_description
1 polymer ?
#
loop_
_entity_poly.entity_id
_entity_poly.type
_entity_poly.pdbx_seq_one_letter_code
_entity_poly.pdbx_strand_id
1 'polypeptide(L)'
;MPPSRNSLPTRFLQVRRAVLQIAPVYLDARATWEKLKAMADIAVADGAEVLTWGESLIPGYPGWIAVDSSETQKPLYARYWDQAVTLDGPLVADIRECARRHKVMIVAGVAERAGGSTYATTLTIGRDGSLLGRHRKIKPTWRQRTLSIRTGPRR
;
A
#
# COMPACT_ATOMS: atom_id res chain seq x y z
N MET A 1 19.62 -10.22 -50.71
CA MET A 1 18.31 -10.31 -50.01
C MET A 1 18.58 -10.11 -48.52
N PRO A 2 18.13 -9.03 -47.88
CA PRO A 2 18.24 -8.91 -46.44
C PRO A 2 17.27 -9.89 -45.76
N PRO A 3 17.63 -10.48 -44.60
CA PRO A 3 16.78 -11.44 -43.91
C PRO A 3 15.49 -10.77 -43.40
N SER A 4 14.36 -11.47 -43.56
CA SER A 4 13.04 -11.03 -43.12
C SER A 4 13.02 -10.76 -41.62
N ARG A 5 12.53 -9.57 -41.22
CA ARG A 5 12.26 -9.21 -39.82
C ARG A 5 11.38 -10.29 -39.18
N ASN A 6 11.93 -10.97 -38.17
CA ASN A 6 11.15 -11.77 -37.21
C ASN A 6 9.98 -10.92 -36.69
N SER A 7 8.75 -11.37 -36.96
CA SER A 7 7.54 -10.81 -36.38
C SER A 7 7.50 -11.13 -34.89
N LEU A 8 7.60 -10.08 -34.07
CA LEU A 8 7.30 -10.19 -32.64
C LEU A 8 5.85 -10.69 -32.47
N PRO A 9 5.55 -11.56 -31.49
CA PRO A 9 4.22 -12.10 -31.28
C PRO A 9 3.18 -10.98 -31.14
N THR A 10 2.14 -11.03 -31.97
CA THR A 10 1.17 -9.95 -32.23
C THR A 10 0.02 -9.91 -31.21
N ARG A 11 0.17 -10.50 -30.02
CA ARG A 11 -0.87 -10.53 -28.99
C ARG A 11 -0.48 -9.62 -27.83
N PHE A 12 -0.95 -8.37 -27.88
CA PHE A 12 -0.82 -7.46 -26.75
C PHE A 12 -1.72 -7.95 -25.61
N LEU A 13 -1.14 -8.13 -24.43
CA LEU A 13 -1.91 -8.37 -23.21
C LEU A 13 -2.58 -7.05 -22.80
N GLN A 14 -3.91 -7.01 -22.84
CA GLN A 14 -4.67 -5.90 -22.28
C GLN A 14 -4.88 -6.16 -20.79
N VAL A 15 -4.60 -5.15 -19.95
CA VAL A 15 -4.84 -5.26 -18.52
C VAL A 15 -5.45 -3.96 -17.99
N ARG A 16 -6.62 -4.05 -17.35
CA ARG A 16 -7.30 -2.88 -16.75
C ARG A 16 -6.75 -2.61 -15.36
N ARG A 17 -6.43 -1.34 -15.07
CA ARG A 17 -5.83 -0.89 -13.81
C ARG A 17 -6.68 0.24 -13.22
N ALA A 18 -6.83 0.28 -11.90
CA ALA A 18 -7.45 1.39 -11.20
C ALA A 18 -6.53 1.93 -10.10
N VAL A 19 -6.46 3.25 -9.99
CA VAL A 19 -5.77 3.97 -8.92
C VAL A 19 -6.83 4.59 -8.02
N LEU A 20 -6.89 4.15 -6.76
CA LEU A 20 -7.88 4.59 -5.80
C LEU A 20 -7.37 5.83 -5.07
N GLN A 21 -7.89 7.00 -5.46
CA GLN A 21 -7.54 8.29 -4.84
C GLN A 21 -8.63 8.69 -3.84
N ILE A 22 -8.30 8.60 -2.55
CA ILE A 22 -9.20 9.00 -1.46
C ILE A 22 -8.41 9.74 -0.37
N ALA A 23 -9.10 10.56 0.41
CA ALA A 23 -8.58 11.00 1.71
C ALA A 23 -8.73 9.86 2.74
N PRO A 24 -7.71 9.59 3.58
CA PRO A 24 -7.84 8.62 4.67
C PRO A 24 -8.80 9.14 5.76
N VAL A 25 -9.34 8.23 6.58
CA VAL A 25 -9.79 8.61 7.92
C VAL A 25 -8.53 8.66 8.77
N TYR A 26 -8.07 9.88 9.04
CA TYR A 26 -6.70 10.08 9.51
C TYR A 26 -6.44 9.40 10.85
N LEU A 27 -5.37 8.60 10.92
CA LEU A 27 -5.02 7.78 12.09
C LEU A 27 -6.12 6.77 12.47
N ASP A 28 -6.88 6.29 11.48
CA ASP A 28 -7.78 5.15 11.62
C ASP A 28 -7.59 4.21 10.42
N ALA A 29 -6.84 3.14 10.65
CA ALA A 29 -6.49 2.17 9.62
C ALA A 29 -7.73 1.43 9.10
N ARG A 30 -8.65 1.08 10.01
CA ARG A 30 -9.84 0.29 9.72
C ARG A 30 -10.83 1.12 8.92
N ALA A 31 -11.15 2.33 9.37
CA ALA A 31 -12.07 3.20 8.66
C ALA A 31 -11.51 3.64 7.29
N THR A 32 -10.19 3.86 7.19
CA THR A 32 -9.56 4.11 5.88
C THR A 32 -9.67 2.91 4.94
N TRP A 33 -9.48 1.69 5.46
CA TRP A 33 -9.66 0.48 4.68
C TRP A 33 -11.09 0.30 4.18
N GLU A 34 -12.12 0.56 5.00
CA GLU A 34 -13.51 0.44 4.54
C GLU A 34 -13.82 1.40 3.38
N LYS A 35 -13.25 2.61 3.37
CA LYS A 35 -13.34 3.53 2.22
C LYS A 35 -12.64 2.98 0.98
N LEU A 36 -11.44 2.42 1.14
CA LEU A 36 -10.72 1.79 0.03
C LEU A 36 -11.46 0.59 -0.53
N LYS A 37 -12.06 -0.24 0.34
CA LYS A 37 -12.85 -1.41 -0.04
C LYS A 37 -14.07 -1.01 -0.86
N ALA A 38 -14.80 0.02 -0.44
CA ALA A 38 -15.92 0.54 -1.24
C ALA A 38 -15.49 1.02 -2.63
N MET A 39 -14.34 1.72 -2.72
CA MET A 39 -13.79 2.14 -4.01
C MET A 39 -13.26 0.96 -4.85
N ALA A 40 -12.74 -0.07 -4.20
CA ALA A 40 -12.32 -1.31 -4.84
C ALA A 40 -13.52 -2.05 -5.46
N ASP A 41 -14.64 -2.15 -4.73
CA ASP A 41 -15.86 -2.79 -5.25
C ASP A 41 -16.34 -2.07 -6.53
N ILE A 42 -16.31 -0.72 -6.56
CA ILE A 42 -16.65 0.08 -7.76
C ILE A 42 -15.66 -0.18 -8.90
N ALA A 43 -14.35 -0.12 -8.63
CA ALA A 43 -13.32 -0.32 -9.65
C ALA A 43 -13.38 -1.72 -10.27
N VAL A 44 -13.65 -2.75 -9.46
CA VAL A 44 -13.82 -4.12 -9.93
C VAL A 44 -15.09 -4.27 -10.76
N ALA A 45 -16.19 -3.60 -10.39
CA ALA A 45 -17.41 -3.57 -11.20
C ALA A 45 -17.17 -2.94 -12.58
N ASP A 46 -16.25 -1.96 -12.68
CA ASP A 46 -15.74 -1.40 -13.94
C ASP A 46 -14.58 -2.24 -14.55
N GLY A 47 -14.42 -3.50 -14.14
CA GLY A 47 -13.50 -4.45 -14.77
C GLY A 47 -12.02 -4.23 -14.47
N ALA A 48 -11.65 -3.50 -13.40
CA ALA A 48 -10.25 -3.39 -12.99
C ALA A 48 -9.69 -4.76 -12.58
N GLU A 49 -8.46 -5.06 -13.02
CA GLU A 49 -7.75 -6.30 -12.68
C GLU A 49 -6.59 -6.09 -11.71
N VAL A 50 -6.14 -4.83 -11.58
CA VAL A 50 -5.22 -4.41 -10.52
C VAL A 50 -5.68 -3.12 -9.90
N LEU A 51 -5.58 -3.08 -8.58
CA LEU A 51 -5.90 -1.95 -7.74
C LEU A 51 -4.63 -1.44 -7.06
N THR A 52 -4.48 -0.13 -6.95
CA THR A 52 -3.39 0.49 -6.20
C THR A 52 -3.84 1.80 -5.55
N TRP A 53 -3.10 2.27 -4.56
CA TRP A 53 -3.31 3.55 -3.90
C TRP A 53 -1.99 4.16 -3.38
N GLY A 54 -2.09 5.37 -2.83
CA GLY A 54 -0.95 6.19 -2.43
C GLY A 54 -0.08 5.64 -1.28
N GLU A 55 1.09 6.25 -1.11
CA GLU A 55 2.08 5.92 -0.07
C GLU A 55 1.47 6.02 1.34
N SER A 56 1.61 4.95 2.13
CA SER A 56 1.17 4.88 3.53
C SER A 56 -0.26 5.39 3.77
N LEU A 57 -1.16 5.22 2.79
CA LEU A 57 -2.54 5.69 2.90
C LEU A 57 -3.27 5.07 4.08
N ILE A 58 -2.90 3.85 4.46
CA ILE A 58 -3.34 3.19 5.69
C ILE A 58 -2.21 3.30 6.73
N PRO A 59 -2.42 3.97 7.89
CA PRO A 59 -3.64 4.65 8.35
C PRO A 59 -3.75 6.12 7.90
N GLY A 60 -2.85 6.58 7.05
CA GLY A 60 -2.78 7.94 6.55
C GLY A 60 -1.34 8.40 6.57
N TYR A 61 -0.91 9.06 5.50
CA TYR A 61 0.47 9.53 5.41
C TYR A 61 0.78 10.46 6.61
N PRO A 62 1.92 10.29 7.30
CA PRO A 62 2.25 11.05 8.49
C PRO A 62 2.68 12.48 8.13
N GLY A 63 1.72 13.30 7.71
CA GLY A 63 1.94 14.68 7.29
C GLY A 63 2.30 15.62 8.44
N TRP A 64 1.89 15.27 9.67
CA TRP A 64 2.15 16.08 10.88
C TRP A 64 3.64 16.37 11.08
N ILE A 65 4.54 15.49 10.62
CA ILE A 65 5.99 15.69 10.76
C ILE A 65 6.46 16.99 10.08
N ALA A 66 5.76 17.47 9.06
CA ALA A 66 6.09 18.71 8.39
C ALA A 66 5.69 19.96 9.18
N VAL A 67 4.73 19.85 10.10
CA VAL A 67 4.05 21.00 10.73
C VAL A 67 4.17 21.05 12.26
N ASP A 68 4.28 19.91 12.93
CA ASP A 68 4.21 19.79 14.39
C ASP A 68 5.55 19.92 15.11
N SER A 69 5.51 20.41 16.36
CA SER A 69 6.65 20.51 17.27
C SER A 69 7.06 19.15 17.85
N SER A 70 8.27 19.05 18.40
CA SER A 70 8.77 17.79 19.00
C SER A 70 7.88 17.26 20.13
N GLU A 71 7.17 18.15 20.85
CA GLU A 71 6.29 17.80 21.96
C GLU A 71 5.00 17.12 21.49
N THR A 72 4.39 17.60 20.40
CA THR A 72 3.15 17.01 19.84
C THR A 72 3.42 15.77 18.99
N GLN A 73 4.65 15.57 18.51
CA GLN A 73 5.02 14.43 17.67
C GLN A 73 4.96 13.07 18.37
N LYS A 74 5.35 12.99 19.66
CA LYS A 74 5.36 11.72 20.41
C LYS A 74 3.96 11.07 20.53
N PRO A 75 2.91 11.77 21.00
CA PRO A 75 1.58 11.16 21.10
C PRO A 75 0.98 10.84 19.73
N LEU A 76 1.23 11.66 18.70
CA LEU A 76 0.81 11.37 17.33
C LEU A 76 1.50 10.12 16.78
N TYR A 77 2.80 9.98 17.04
CA TYR A 77 3.55 8.78 16.65
C TYR A 77 3.05 7.52 17.36
N ALA A 78 2.74 7.61 18.66
CA ALA A 78 2.16 6.48 19.39
C ALA A 78 0.82 6.02 18.77
N ARG A 79 -0.07 6.96 18.44
CA ARG A 79 -1.31 6.62 17.72
C ARG A 79 -1.04 6.03 16.34
N TYR A 80 -0.10 6.61 15.58
CA TYR A 80 0.28 6.07 14.28
C TYR A 80 0.87 4.67 14.36
N TRP A 81 1.67 4.40 15.41
CA TRP A 81 2.20 3.08 15.72
C TRP A 81 1.10 2.05 15.93
N ASP A 82 0.10 2.39 16.75
CA ASP A 82 -1.01 1.50 17.07
C ASP A 82 -1.88 1.20 15.84
N GLN A 83 -1.93 2.14 14.89
CA GLN A 83 -2.70 2.04 13.66
C GLN A 83 -1.91 1.47 12.48
N ALA A 84 -0.58 1.32 12.61
CA ALA A 84 0.24 0.70 11.58
C ALA A 84 0.00 -0.81 11.53
N VAL A 85 0.05 -1.37 10.33
CA VAL A 85 -0.32 -2.76 10.08
C VAL A 85 0.81 -3.71 10.42
N THR A 86 0.47 -4.92 10.87
CA THR A 86 1.39 -6.06 10.84
C THR A 86 1.01 -6.96 9.66
N LEU A 87 1.97 -7.70 9.10
CA LEU A 87 1.75 -8.53 7.90
C LEU A 87 0.80 -9.72 8.14
N ASP A 88 0.84 -10.24 9.36
CA ASP A 88 -0.04 -11.28 9.90
C ASP A 88 -1.30 -10.70 10.56
N GLY A 89 -1.44 -9.38 10.53
CA GLY A 89 -2.52 -8.66 11.19
C GLY A 89 -3.86 -8.76 10.44
N PRO A 90 -4.97 -8.49 11.15
CA PRO A 90 -6.32 -8.63 10.59
C PRO A 90 -6.56 -7.74 9.38
N LEU A 91 -6.01 -6.52 9.36
CA LEU A 91 -6.20 -5.61 8.23
C LEU A 91 -5.54 -6.13 6.95
N VAL A 92 -4.33 -6.71 7.04
CA VAL A 92 -3.66 -7.32 5.88
C VAL A 92 -4.40 -8.57 5.44
N ALA A 93 -4.93 -9.37 6.38
CA ALA A 93 -5.80 -10.50 6.06
C ALA A 93 -7.04 -10.05 5.27
N ASP A 94 -7.69 -8.96 5.66
CA ASP A 94 -8.86 -8.43 4.96
C ASP A 94 -8.54 -7.91 3.55
N ILE A 95 -7.39 -7.25 3.36
CA ILE A 95 -6.93 -6.83 2.02
C ILE A 95 -6.68 -8.05 1.13
N ARG A 96 -6.05 -9.10 1.68
CA ARG A 96 -5.80 -10.37 0.97
C ARG A 96 -7.10 -11.07 0.58
N GLU A 97 -8.07 -11.09 1.47
CA GLU A 97 -9.39 -11.64 1.19
C GLU A 97 -10.13 -10.83 0.12
N CYS A 98 -10.03 -9.51 0.15
CA CYS A 98 -10.58 -8.64 -0.90
C CYS A 98 -9.98 -8.96 -2.28
N ALA A 99 -8.65 -9.10 -2.36
CA ALA A 99 -7.96 -9.51 -3.58
C ALA A 99 -8.47 -10.86 -4.11
N ARG A 100 -8.57 -11.86 -3.22
CA ARG A 100 -9.05 -13.21 -3.54
C ARG A 100 -10.49 -13.22 -4.03
N ARG A 101 -11.39 -12.54 -3.31
CA ARG A 101 -12.82 -12.45 -3.63
C ARG A 101 -13.05 -11.85 -5.01
N HIS A 102 -12.34 -10.79 -5.35
CA HIS A 102 -12.47 -10.09 -6.63
C HIS A 102 -11.57 -10.64 -7.75
N LYS A 103 -10.66 -11.57 -7.43
CA LYS A 103 -9.66 -12.10 -8.36
C LYS A 103 -8.79 -11.00 -8.98
N VAL A 104 -8.47 -9.97 -8.20
CA VAL A 104 -7.62 -8.84 -8.60
C VAL A 104 -6.32 -8.85 -7.85
N MET A 105 -5.27 -8.31 -8.47
CA MET A 105 -4.01 -8.07 -7.75
C MET A 105 -4.07 -6.69 -7.09
N ILE A 106 -3.57 -6.59 -5.85
CA ILE A 106 -3.58 -5.35 -5.09
C ILE A 106 -2.15 -4.93 -4.78
N VAL A 107 -1.80 -3.69 -5.11
CA VAL A 107 -0.54 -3.05 -4.71
C VAL A 107 -0.87 -2.02 -3.61
N ALA A 108 -0.63 -2.41 -2.36
CA ALA A 108 -1.10 -1.70 -1.19
C ALA A 108 0.01 -0.84 -0.55
N GLY A 109 -0.16 0.47 -0.54
CA GLY A 109 0.67 1.38 0.26
C GLY A 109 0.20 1.45 1.71
N VAL A 110 1.05 0.98 2.64
CA VAL A 110 0.73 0.90 4.07
C VAL A 110 1.88 1.39 4.95
N ALA A 111 1.53 1.86 6.14
CA ALA A 111 2.44 1.97 7.26
C ALA A 111 2.55 0.60 7.94
N GLU A 112 3.71 -0.03 7.87
CA GLU A 112 3.96 -1.33 8.47
C GLU A 112 4.67 -1.17 9.82
N ARG A 113 4.21 -1.81 10.89
CA ARG A 113 4.91 -1.83 12.18
C ARG A 113 5.64 -3.15 12.40
N ALA A 114 6.91 -3.08 12.79
CA ALA A 114 7.73 -4.23 13.12
C ALA A 114 8.98 -3.83 13.92
N GLY A 115 9.38 -4.65 14.89
CA GLY A 115 10.60 -4.41 15.67
C GLY A 115 10.66 -3.05 16.36
N GLY A 116 9.52 -2.52 16.82
CA GLY A 116 9.43 -1.20 17.45
C GLY A 116 9.65 0.00 16.49
N SER A 117 9.69 -0.22 15.17
CA SER A 117 9.74 0.83 14.14
C SER A 117 8.68 0.67 13.04
N THR A 118 8.26 1.81 12.48
CA THR A 118 7.27 1.85 11.38
C THR A 118 8.04 1.86 10.07
N TYR A 119 7.41 1.46 8.98
CA TYR A 119 8.03 1.41 7.67
C TYR A 119 7.02 1.79 6.61
N ALA A 120 7.36 2.74 5.74
CA ALA A 120 6.61 2.98 4.52
C ALA A 120 6.80 1.77 3.61
N THR A 121 5.72 1.00 3.43
CA THR A 121 5.78 -0.33 2.84
C THR A 121 4.77 -0.47 1.73
N THR A 122 5.20 -1.05 0.62
CA THR A 122 4.32 -1.51 -0.46
C THR A 122 4.18 -3.02 -0.36
N LEU A 123 2.95 -3.49 -0.27
CA LEU A 123 2.62 -4.92 -0.35
C LEU A 123 2.08 -5.24 -1.74
N THR A 124 2.52 -6.35 -2.31
CA THR A 124 1.96 -6.88 -3.56
C THR A 124 1.19 -8.14 -3.22
N ILE A 125 -0.12 -8.12 -3.45
CA ILE A 125 -1.04 -9.20 -3.12
C ILE A 125 -1.59 -9.79 -4.42
N GLY A 126 -1.48 -11.10 -4.57
CA GLY A 126 -1.94 -11.86 -5.72
C GLY A 126 -3.46 -11.98 -5.80
N ARG A 127 -3.95 -12.39 -6.98
CA ARG A 127 -5.39 -12.60 -7.25
C ARG A 127 -6.02 -13.73 -6.44
N ASP A 128 -5.19 -14.59 -5.86
CA ASP A 128 -5.57 -15.67 -4.94
C ASP A 128 -5.50 -15.25 -3.47
N GLY A 129 -5.12 -13.99 -3.19
CA GLY A 129 -4.89 -13.47 -1.85
C GLY A 129 -3.52 -13.82 -1.26
N SER A 130 -2.60 -14.41 -2.02
CA SER A 130 -1.22 -14.63 -1.58
C SER A 130 -0.47 -13.30 -1.44
N LEU A 131 0.40 -13.17 -0.42
CA LEU A 131 1.32 -12.03 -0.32
C LEU A 131 2.55 -12.32 -1.18
N LEU A 132 2.58 -11.79 -2.40
CA LEU A 132 3.63 -12.03 -3.40
C LEU A 132 4.91 -11.23 -3.14
N GLY A 133 4.78 -10.07 -2.49
CA GLY A 133 5.91 -9.19 -2.26
C GLY A 133 5.67 -8.18 -1.17
N ARG A 134 6.76 -7.72 -0.58
CA ARG A 134 6.82 -6.66 0.42
C ARG A 134 8.05 -5.83 0.14
N HIS A 135 7.88 -4.53 -0.05
CA HIS A 135 8.98 -3.62 -0.30
C HIS A 135 8.91 -2.43 0.65
N ARG A 136 9.94 -2.28 1.48
CA ARG A 136 10.10 -1.12 2.36
C ARG A 136 10.90 -0.04 1.64
N LYS A 137 10.47 1.22 1.77
CA LYS A 137 11.19 2.37 1.22
C LYS A 137 12.66 2.37 1.67
N ILE A 138 13.58 2.40 0.71
CA ILE A 138 15.03 2.27 0.96
C ILE A 138 15.62 3.54 1.58
N LYS A 139 15.07 4.72 1.29
CA LYS A 139 15.53 5.99 1.88
C LYS A 139 14.31 6.88 2.20
N PRO A 140 13.96 7.05 3.48
CA PRO A 140 13.02 8.07 3.92
C PRO A 140 13.57 9.46 3.58
N THR A 141 12.69 10.31 3.09
CA THR A 141 13.04 11.67 2.66
C THR A 141 12.86 12.64 3.82
N TRP A 142 13.82 13.55 4.01
CA TRP A 142 13.70 14.68 4.95
C TRP A 142 13.31 14.21 6.37
N ARG A 143 12.30 14.85 6.99
CA ARG A 143 11.81 14.58 8.34
C ARG A 143 11.16 13.20 8.52
N GLN A 144 10.90 12.44 7.45
CA GLN A 144 10.51 11.03 7.60
C GLN A 144 11.59 10.23 8.36
N ARG A 145 12.87 10.65 8.30
CA ARG A 145 13.97 10.04 9.07
C ARG A 145 13.85 10.29 10.58
N THR A 146 13.13 11.33 10.98
CA THR A 146 12.97 11.76 12.38
C THR A 146 11.91 10.93 13.10
N LEU A 147 10.85 10.53 12.40
CA LEU A 147 10.04 9.42 12.87
C LEU A 147 10.82 8.12 12.68
N SER A 148 10.57 7.11 13.51
CA SER A 148 11.13 5.76 13.33
C SER A 148 10.59 5.04 12.08
N ILE A 149 10.32 5.76 10.97
CA ILE A 149 10.15 5.24 9.62
C ILE A 149 11.55 4.81 9.16
N ARG A 150 11.91 3.58 9.47
CA ARG A 150 13.23 3.04 9.15
C ARG A 150 13.26 2.47 7.75
N THR A 151 14.47 2.21 7.27
CA THR A 151 14.72 1.47 6.05
C THR A 151 14.66 -0.02 6.36
N GLY A 152 14.07 -0.81 5.47
CA GLY A 152 14.17 -2.27 5.54
C GLY A 152 15.41 -2.77 4.80
N PRO A 153 15.97 -3.94 5.16
CA PRO A 153 16.93 -4.63 4.31
C PRO A 153 16.29 -4.97 2.96
N ARG A 154 17.08 -5.07 1.87
CA ARG A 154 16.62 -5.55 0.57
C ARG A 154 16.35 -7.06 0.67
N ARG A 155 15.16 -7.48 1.07
CA ARG A 155 14.66 -8.85 0.88
C ARG A 155 13.15 -8.83 0.68
#